data_AF-A0A314ZC92-F1
#
_entry.id   AF-A0A314ZC92-F1
#
_cell.length_a   1.000
_cell.length_b   1.000
_cell.length_c   1.000
_cell.angle_alpha   90.00
_cell.angle_beta   90.00
_cell.angle_gamma   90.00
#
_symmetry.space_group_name_H-M   'P 1'
#
loop_
_entity.id
_entity.type
_entity.pdbx_description
1 polymer ?
#
loop_
_entity_poly.entity_id
_entity_poly.type
_entity_poly.pdbx_seq_one_letter_code
_entity_poly.pdbx_strand_id
1 'polypeptide(L)'
;MVQKQGPTADPTATEPKKRRRVGFYHPDAGVDAKDCIKIYLVSSKEEVGASNNFCLDDVDLDRFFDEGKIYGYKGLKITIWVSSVSFHAFADIAFESTTDGGKGITDLKSTLQEIFGLTLVESEEEFLQSFSTQRNFIRSIVSNGEVVRLVVGKTAAGHLYSHLIPLVLLLIDGSSPIDVVDPSWELYA
;
A
#
# COMPACT_ATOMS: atom_id res chain seq x y z
N MET A 1 -67.20 59.23 21.93
CA MET A 1 -66.86 60.20 23.00
C MET A 1 -65.57 59.75 23.67
N VAL A 2 -64.52 60.58 23.57
CA VAL A 2 -63.44 60.92 24.54
C VAL A 2 -62.93 59.79 25.48
N GLN A 3 -61.74 59.18 25.29
CA GLN A 3 -60.34 59.59 25.66
C GLN A 3 -59.89 59.03 27.03
N LYS A 4 -58.82 58.22 27.12
CA LYS A 4 -57.44 58.48 27.64
C LYS A 4 -56.82 57.09 27.98
N GLN A 5 -55.52 56.75 28.00
CA GLN A 5 -54.21 57.43 28.05
C GLN A 5 -53.12 56.35 27.78
N GLY A 6 -51.99 56.68 27.13
CA GLY A 6 -50.75 55.85 27.12
C GLY A 6 -49.97 55.98 28.46
N PRO A 7 -48.77 55.37 28.67
CA PRO A 7 -47.63 55.38 27.73
C PRO A 7 -46.71 54.12 27.65
N THR A 8 -46.03 53.99 26.51
CA THR A 8 -44.60 53.67 26.22
C THR A 8 -43.78 52.63 27.04
N ALA A 9 -43.22 51.61 26.35
CA ALA A 9 -41.85 51.06 26.54
C ALA A 9 -41.43 50.11 25.38
N ASP A 10 -40.12 50.10 25.09
CA ASP A 10 -39.40 49.67 23.89
C ASP A 10 -39.42 48.18 23.44
N PRO A 11 -39.05 47.90 22.17
CA PRO A 11 -38.82 46.57 21.63
C PRO A 11 -37.33 46.19 21.74
N THR A 12 -36.97 45.13 22.45
CA THR A 12 -35.71 44.41 22.22
C THR A 12 -35.77 43.01 22.85
N ALA A 13 -36.48 42.12 22.17
CA ALA A 13 -36.29 40.68 22.38
C ALA A 13 -35.15 40.22 21.46
N THR A 14 -33.92 40.30 21.96
CA THR A 14 -32.76 39.66 21.31
C THR A 14 -32.86 38.14 21.45
N GLU A 15 -33.08 37.46 20.33
CA GLU A 15 -32.99 36.00 20.21
C GLU A 15 -31.59 35.50 20.63
N PRO A 16 -31.49 34.37 21.35
CA PRO A 16 -30.20 33.80 21.69
C PRO A 16 -29.55 33.20 20.43
N LYS A 17 -28.56 33.92 19.91
CA LYS A 17 -27.68 33.51 18.81
C LYS A 17 -27.08 32.14 19.12
N LYS A 18 -27.55 31.12 18.41
CA LYS A 18 -27.03 29.75 18.40
C LYS A 18 -25.53 29.81 18.06
N ARG A 19 -24.66 29.78 19.08
CA ARG A 19 -23.20 29.72 18.92
C ARG A 19 -22.90 28.44 18.15
N ARG A 20 -22.58 28.58 16.86
CA ARG A 20 -22.00 27.53 16.02
C ARG A 20 -20.71 27.09 16.73
N ARG A 21 -20.68 25.87 17.27
CA ARG A 21 -19.41 25.24 17.66
C ARG A 21 -18.64 25.10 16.35
N VAL A 22 -17.63 25.95 16.16
CA VAL A 22 -16.57 25.71 15.19
C VAL A 22 -15.86 24.45 15.67
N GLY A 23 -16.21 23.31 15.06
CA GLY A 23 -15.46 22.09 15.24
C GLY A 23 -14.07 22.35 14.69
N PHE A 24 -13.09 22.48 15.57
CA PHE A 24 -11.70 22.35 15.17
C PHE A 24 -11.53 20.88 14.78
N TYR A 25 -11.64 20.59 13.49
CA TYR A 25 -11.18 19.31 12.96
C TYR A 25 -9.67 19.32 13.18
N HIS A 26 -9.19 18.47 14.10
CA HIS A 26 -7.77 18.15 14.10
C HIS A 26 -7.49 17.43 12.79
N PRO A 27 -6.57 17.95 11.95
CA PRO A 27 -6.22 17.27 10.72
C PRO A 27 -5.66 15.89 11.06
N ASP A 28 -6.06 14.89 10.28
CA ASP A 28 -5.53 13.53 10.40
C ASP A 28 -4.00 13.56 10.32
N ALA A 29 -3.33 13.08 11.38
CA ALA A 29 -1.87 13.06 11.48
C ALA A 29 -1.24 11.97 10.59
N GLY A 30 -2.05 11.05 10.09
CA GLY A 30 -1.63 9.86 9.37
C GLY A 30 -0.99 8.82 10.29
N VAL A 31 -0.93 7.59 9.80
CA VAL A 31 -0.12 6.50 10.38
C VAL A 31 1.11 6.28 9.51
N ASP A 32 2.26 6.00 10.12
CA ASP A 32 3.46 5.65 9.37
C ASP A 32 3.26 4.30 8.65
N ALA A 33 3.61 4.27 7.36
CA ALA A 33 3.44 3.09 6.52
C ALA A 33 4.21 1.88 7.09
N LYS A 34 5.42 2.11 7.60
CA LYS A 34 6.27 1.08 8.22
C LYS A 34 5.67 0.47 9.49
N ASP A 35 4.82 1.21 10.19
CA ASP A 35 4.19 0.73 11.43
C ASP A 35 2.99 -0.17 11.14
N CYS A 36 2.34 -0.01 9.98
CA CYS A 36 1.11 -0.72 9.64
C CYS A 36 1.25 -1.72 8.49
N ILE A 37 2.27 -1.60 7.63
CA ILE A 37 2.57 -2.54 6.54
C ILE A 37 3.63 -3.53 7.00
N LYS A 38 3.34 -4.83 6.86
CA LYS A 38 4.33 -5.90 7.02
C LYS A 38 4.39 -6.73 5.76
N ILE A 39 5.60 -6.96 5.25
CA ILE A 39 5.84 -7.73 4.03
C ILE A 39 6.57 -9.02 4.41
N TYR A 40 6.02 -10.16 4.01
CA TYR A 40 6.57 -11.48 4.30
C TYR A 40 6.96 -12.19 3.02
N LEU A 41 8.11 -12.84 3.03
CA LEU A 41 8.50 -13.77 1.98
C LEU A 41 8.08 -15.18 2.38
N VAL A 42 7.40 -15.89 1.48
CA VAL A 42 6.88 -17.24 1.71
C VAL A 42 7.23 -18.16 0.53
N SER A 43 7.52 -19.42 0.78
CA SER A 43 7.86 -20.43 -0.25
C SER A 43 6.74 -21.43 -0.50
N SER A 44 5.75 -21.48 0.38
CA SER A 44 4.67 -22.46 0.34
C SER A 44 3.36 -21.86 0.88
N LYS A 45 2.24 -22.52 0.58
CA LYS A 45 0.92 -22.11 1.09
C LYS A 45 0.84 -22.24 2.62
N GLU A 46 1.57 -23.20 3.19
CA GLU A 46 1.59 -23.48 4.62
C GLU A 46 2.26 -22.37 5.44
N GLU A 47 3.12 -21.58 4.82
CA GLU A 47 3.76 -20.43 5.45
C GLU A 47 2.84 -19.20 5.47
N VAL A 48 1.82 -19.11 4.61
CA VAL A 48 0.89 -17.98 4.62
C VAL A 48 0.10 -17.96 5.93
N GLY A 49 0.25 -16.89 6.70
CA GLY A 49 -0.37 -16.75 8.02
C GLY A 49 0.29 -17.55 9.16
N ALA A 50 1.40 -18.26 8.90
CA ALA A 50 2.14 -18.95 9.95
C ALA A 50 2.89 -17.96 10.87
N SER A 51 3.22 -18.40 12.08
CA SER A 51 3.89 -17.56 13.08
C SER A 51 5.39 -17.37 12.84
N ASN A 52 6.01 -18.24 12.05
CA ASN A 52 7.44 -18.24 11.76
C ASN A 52 7.69 -17.90 10.28
N ASN A 53 7.41 -16.66 9.92
CA ASN A 53 7.58 -16.15 8.56
C ASN A 53 8.76 -15.19 8.47
N PHE A 54 9.39 -15.14 7.30
CA PHE A 54 10.46 -14.20 7.04
C PHE A 54 9.88 -12.82 6.71
N CYS A 55 9.97 -11.88 7.65
CA CYS A 55 9.55 -10.49 7.48
C CYS A 55 10.66 -9.67 6.84
N LEU A 56 10.31 -8.77 5.92
CA LEU A 56 11.22 -7.77 5.37
C LEU A 56 11.15 -6.52 6.27
N ASP A 57 12.14 -6.36 7.15
CA ASP A 57 12.10 -5.33 8.20
C ASP A 57 12.61 -3.95 7.70
N ASP A 58 13.48 -3.92 6.68
CA ASP A 58 14.08 -2.69 6.13
C ASP A 58 13.60 -2.40 4.70
N VAL A 59 12.30 -2.13 4.57
CA VAL A 59 11.69 -1.74 3.28
C VAL A 59 11.48 -0.24 3.19
N ASP A 60 11.80 0.33 2.02
CA ASP A 60 11.54 1.73 1.69
C ASP A 60 10.11 1.90 1.16
N LEU A 61 9.23 2.22 2.10
CA LEU A 61 7.84 2.58 1.82
C LEU A 61 7.66 4.10 1.66
N ASP A 62 8.61 4.91 2.10
CA ASP A 62 8.42 6.35 2.25
C ASP A 62 8.19 7.03 0.91
N ARG A 63 8.83 6.51 -0.15
CA ARG A 63 8.68 7.00 -1.52
C ARG A 63 7.27 6.84 -2.12
N PHE A 64 6.46 5.92 -1.59
CA PHE A 64 5.13 5.57 -2.14
C PHE A 64 3.96 6.23 -1.41
N PHE A 65 4.24 6.87 -0.27
CA PHE A 65 3.22 7.49 0.58
C PHE A 65 3.57 8.95 0.85
N ASP A 66 2.58 9.78 1.18
CA ASP A 66 2.78 11.22 1.47
C ASP A 66 3.60 11.39 2.75
N GLU A 67 4.91 11.62 2.59
CA GLU A 67 5.91 11.62 3.66
C GLU A 67 5.94 10.30 4.44
N GLY A 68 5.72 9.16 3.76
CA GLY A 68 5.64 7.86 4.41
C GLY A 68 4.34 7.59 5.16
N LYS A 69 3.33 8.45 5.03
CA LYS A 69 2.09 8.38 5.82
C LYS A 69 0.87 7.93 5.04
N ILE A 70 0.01 7.21 5.75
CA ILE A 70 -1.31 6.77 5.29
C ILE A 70 -2.39 7.49 6.10
N TYR A 71 -3.36 8.09 5.40
CA TYR A 71 -4.41 8.90 6.00
C TYR A 71 -5.78 8.25 5.80
N GLY A 72 -6.69 8.53 6.73
CA GLY A 72 -8.10 8.21 6.65
C GLY A 72 -8.48 6.85 7.20
N TYR A 73 -7.58 6.14 7.87
CA TYR A 73 -7.81 4.80 8.41
C TYR A 73 -7.55 4.73 9.92
N LYS A 74 -8.51 4.17 10.66
CA LYS A 74 -8.35 3.82 12.07
C LYS A 74 -8.03 2.33 12.22
N GLY A 75 -7.00 2.00 12.98
CA GLY A 75 -6.59 0.62 13.23
C GLY A 75 -6.12 -0.12 11.97
N LEU A 76 -5.48 0.60 11.05
CA LEU A 76 -4.98 0.03 9.80
C LEU A 76 -3.89 -1.01 10.07
N LYS A 77 -4.02 -2.16 9.42
CA LYS A 77 -3.01 -3.20 9.32
C LYS A 77 -3.03 -3.77 7.92
N ILE A 78 -1.88 -3.76 7.27
CA ILE A 78 -1.68 -4.30 5.93
C ILE A 78 -0.64 -5.42 6.04
N THR A 79 -1.03 -6.62 5.65
CA THR A 79 -0.15 -7.79 5.62
C THR A 79 0.04 -8.18 4.17
N ILE A 80 1.28 -8.15 3.69
CA ILE A 80 1.62 -8.50 2.32
C ILE A 80 2.42 -9.80 2.34
N TRP A 81 2.00 -10.79 1.57
CA TRP A 81 2.79 -12.00 1.34
C TRP A 81 3.31 -11.99 -0.09
N VAL A 82 4.60 -12.22 -0.23
CA VAL A 82 5.29 -12.35 -1.52
C VAL A 82 5.78 -13.78 -1.66
N SER A 83 5.41 -14.42 -2.76
CA SER A 83 5.93 -15.74 -3.12
C SER A 83 7.40 -15.63 -3.51
N SER A 84 8.30 -16.31 -2.80
CA SER A 84 9.72 -16.43 -3.17
C SER A 84 9.96 -17.24 -4.46
N VAL A 85 8.92 -17.92 -4.97
CA VAL A 85 9.03 -18.79 -6.14
C VAL A 85 8.56 -18.07 -7.41
N SER A 86 7.46 -17.32 -7.32
CA SER A 86 6.80 -16.65 -8.45
C SER A 86 6.78 -15.13 -8.34
N PHE A 87 7.19 -14.57 -7.21
CA PHE A 87 7.17 -13.14 -6.86
C PHE A 87 5.79 -12.48 -6.91
N HIS A 88 4.71 -13.25 -7.07
CA HIS A 88 3.36 -12.72 -6.90
C HIS A 88 3.20 -12.26 -5.45
N ALA A 89 2.42 -11.21 -5.25
CA ALA A 89 2.14 -10.59 -3.98
C ALA A 89 0.64 -10.56 -3.73
N PHE A 90 0.23 -10.83 -2.49
CA PHE A 90 -1.14 -10.65 -2.02
C PHE A 90 -1.14 -9.74 -0.80
N ALA A 91 -2.07 -8.78 -0.77
CA ALA A 91 -2.21 -7.84 0.33
C ALA A 91 -3.56 -8.06 1.04
N ASP A 92 -3.49 -8.46 2.30
CA ASP A 92 -4.63 -8.42 3.22
C ASP A 92 -4.64 -7.06 3.93
N ILE A 93 -5.78 -6.38 3.84
CA ILE A 93 -5.97 -5.03 4.37
C ILE A 93 -7.11 -5.08 5.39
N ALA A 94 -6.78 -4.85 6.66
CA ALA A 94 -7.74 -4.77 7.75
C ALA A 94 -7.72 -3.37 8.38
N PHE A 95 -8.88 -2.83 8.68
CA PHE A 95 -9.03 -1.57 9.40
C PHE A 95 -10.36 -1.54 10.17
N GLU A 96 -10.46 -0.71 11.21
CA GLU A 96 -11.68 -0.56 12.01
C GLU A 96 -12.71 0.33 11.32
N SER A 97 -12.27 1.47 10.78
CA SER A 97 -13.14 2.45 10.13
C SER A 97 -12.34 3.43 9.27
N THR A 98 -13.01 4.07 8.31
CA THR A 98 -12.45 5.13 7.48
C THR A 98 -13.13 6.47 7.72
N THR A 99 -12.36 7.56 7.74
CA THR A 99 -12.90 8.92 7.85
C THR A 99 -11.99 9.90 7.12
N ASP A 100 -12.55 10.73 6.25
CA ASP A 100 -11.81 11.83 5.63
C ASP A 100 -11.62 12.96 6.67
N GLY A 101 -10.47 12.93 7.36
CA GLY A 101 -10.07 13.91 8.37
C GLY A 101 -9.56 15.24 7.80
N GLY A 102 -9.92 15.57 6.56
CA GLY A 102 -9.55 16.82 5.88
C GLY A 102 -8.29 16.73 5.00
N LYS A 103 -7.55 15.62 5.07
CA LYS A 103 -6.40 15.30 4.21
C LYS A 103 -6.78 14.37 3.04
N GLY A 104 -8.01 13.85 3.00
CA GLY A 104 -8.40 12.75 2.13
C GLY A 104 -8.13 11.38 2.75
N ILE A 105 -8.63 10.33 2.09
CA ILE A 105 -8.34 8.93 2.42
C ILE A 105 -7.31 8.44 1.40
N THR A 106 -6.21 7.85 1.87
CA THR A 106 -5.18 7.28 0.99
C THR A 106 -5.77 6.14 0.14
N ASP A 107 -5.58 6.17 -1.17
CA ASP A 107 -6.00 5.08 -2.06
C ASP A 107 -5.00 3.91 -1.99
N LEU A 108 -5.19 3.05 -0.98
CA LEU A 108 -4.33 1.88 -0.76
C LEU A 108 -4.25 0.95 -1.98
N LYS A 109 -5.33 0.83 -2.76
CA LYS A 109 -5.33 -0.07 -3.92
C LYS A 109 -4.37 0.46 -4.99
N SER A 110 -4.53 1.72 -5.37
CA SER A 110 -3.67 2.34 -6.38
C SER A 110 -2.21 2.39 -5.93
N THR A 111 -1.94 2.71 -4.65
CA THR A 111 -0.57 2.72 -4.12
C THR A 111 0.06 1.32 -4.11
N LEU A 112 -0.66 0.28 -3.67
CA LEU A 112 -0.13 -1.08 -3.71
C LEU A 112 0.09 -1.58 -5.15
N GLN A 113 -0.77 -1.17 -6.08
CA GLN A 113 -0.58 -1.43 -7.52
C GLN A 113 0.62 -0.68 -8.09
N GLU A 114 0.97 0.50 -7.58
CA GLU A 114 2.19 1.21 -7.96
C GLU A 114 3.45 0.45 -7.46
N ILE A 115 3.42 -0.08 -6.23
CA ILE A 115 4.54 -0.82 -5.64
C ILE A 115 4.74 -2.17 -6.34
N PHE A 116 3.69 -2.98 -6.43
CA PHE A 116 3.77 -4.37 -6.86
C PHE A 116 3.40 -4.59 -8.34
N GLY A 117 2.85 -3.58 -9.00
CA GLY A 117 2.51 -3.65 -10.42
C GLY A 117 1.69 -4.89 -10.77
N LEU A 118 2.15 -5.62 -11.78
CA LEU A 118 1.51 -6.84 -12.29
C LEU A 118 1.65 -8.04 -11.34
N THR A 119 2.49 -7.96 -10.32
CA THR A 119 2.68 -9.07 -9.37
C THR A 119 1.61 -9.09 -8.27
N LEU A 120 0.88 -7.98 -8.07
CA LEU A 120 -0.20 -7.93 -7.09
C LEU A 120 -1.42 -8.68 -7.60
N VAL A 121 -1.79 -9.77 -6.94
CA VAL A 121 -3.00 -10.54 -7.26
C VAL A 121 -4.21 -10.00 -6.52
N GLU A 122 -5.40 -10.24 -7.07
CA GLU A 122 -6.64 -9.66 -6.54
C GLU A 122 -7.23 -10.46 -5.37
N SER A 123 -6.85 -11.73 -5.21
CA SER A 123 -7.45 -12.63 -4.22
C SER A 123 -6.42 -13.55 -3.56
N GLU A 124 -6.71 -13.96 -2.32
CA GLU A 124 -5.91 -14.94 -1.58
C GLU A 124 -5.90 -16.28 -2.33
N GLU A 125 -7.02 -16.69 -2.91
CA GLU A 125 -7.13 -17.96 -3.63
C GLU A 125 -6.21 -18.00 -4.85
N GLU A 126 -6.13 -16.91 -5.62
CA GLU A 126 -5.21 -16.78 -6.75
C GLU A 126 -3.75 -16.86 -6.27
N PHE A 127 -3.42 -16.17 -5.18
CA PHE A 127 -2.09 -16.22 -4.58
C PHE A 127 -1.71 -17.65 -4.17
N LEU A 128 -2.60 -18.34 -3.45
CA LEU A 128 -2.37 -19.70 -2.99
C LEU A 128 -2.27 -20.70 -4.16
N GLN A 129 -3.04 -20.48 -5.24
CA GLN A 129 -2.94 -21.28 -6.46
C GLN A 129 -1.59 -21.10 -7.17
N SER A 130 -0.96 -19.91 -7.08
CA SER A 130 0.33 -19.62 -7.71
C SER A 130 1.44 -20.59 -7.26
N PHE A 131 1.43 -21.04 -6.00
CA PHE A 131 2.39 -22.03 -5.48
C PHE A 131 2.29 -23.39 -6.17
N SER A 132 1.17 -23.70 -6.83
CA SER A 132 0.98 -24.95 -7.56
C SER A 132 1.24 -24.80 -9.06
N THR A 133 0.89 -23.66 -9.64
CA THR A 133 0.93 -23.43 -11.09
C THR A 133 2.24 -22.80 -11.59
N GLN A 134 2.96 -22.06 -10.75
CA GLN A 134 4.12 -21.24 -11.17
C GLN A 134 5.42 -21.62 -10.45
N ARG A 135 5.71 -22.92 -10.32
CA ARG A 135 6.90 -23.43 -9.62
C ARG A 135 8.23 -23.32 -10.37
N ASN A 136 8.20 -22.91 -11.63
CA ASN A 136 9.35 -22.99 -12.54
C ASN A 136 9.98 -21.64 -12.88
N PHE A 137 9.54 -20.55 -12.25
CA PHE A 137 9.99 -19.20 -12.62
C PHE A 137 11.50 -19.06 -12.48
N ILE A 138 12.05 -19.42 -11.31
CA ILE A 138 13.49 -19.46 -11.06
C ILE A 138 14.08 -20.81 -11.47
N ARG A 139 13.40 -21.94 -11.23
CA ARG A 139 13.96 -23.27 -11.51
C ARG A 139 14.23 -23.55 -13.00
N SER A 140 13.48 -22.93 -13.91
CA SER A 140 13.80 -23.00 -15.35
C SER A 140 15.02 -22.18 -15.75
N ILE A 141 15.42 -21.22 -14.90
CA ILE A 141 16.51 -20.28 -15.11
C ILE A 141 17.77 -20.75 -14.37
N VAL A 142 17.67 -21.10 -13.10
CA VAL A 142 18.75 -21.52 -12.20
C VAL A 142 18.65 -23.02 -11.98
N SER A 143 19.36 -23.78 -12.81
CA SER A 143 19.57 -25.21 -12.59
C SER A 143 20.74 -25.37 -11.60
N ASN A 144 20.48 -25.93 -10.42
CA ASN A 144 21.50 -26.36 -9.44
C ASN A 144 22.36 -25.27 -8.76
N GLY A 145 21.90 -24.02 -8.70
CA GLY A 145 22.64 -22.94 -8.01
C GLY A 145 23.80 -22.36 -8.84
N GLU A 146 23.80 -22.61 -10.16
CA GLU A 146 24.68 -21.92 -11.09
C GLU A 146 24.12 -20.52 -11.40
N VAL A 147 25.00 -19.51 -11.39
CA VAL A 147 24.64 -18.15 -11.80
C VAL A 147 24.39 -18.15 -13.31
N VAL A 148 23.19 -17.74 -13.71
CA VAL A 148 22.78 -17.67 -15.11
C VAL A 148 22.77 -16.23 -15.57
N ARG A 149 23.57 -15.96 -16.62
CA ARG A 149 23.59 -14.66 -17.31
C ARG A 149 22.46 -14.58 -18.32
N LEU A 150 21.54 -13.64 -18.09
CA LEU A 150 20.40 -13.35 -18.94
C LEU A 150 20.55 -11.96 -19.57
N VAL A 151 20.42 -11.88 -20.90
CA VAL A 151 20.35 -10.58 -21.59
C VAL A 151 18.92 -10.06 -21.45
N VAL A 152 18.75 -8.88 -20.83
CA VAL A 152 17.42 -8.36 -20.43
C VAL A 152 16.49 -8.14 -21.63
N GLY A 153 17.04 -7.75 -22.78
CA GLY A 153 16.29 -7.61 -24.04
C GLY A 153 15.67 -8.90 -24.60
N LYS A 154 15.85 -10.07 -23.95
CA LYS A 154 15.14 -11.32 -24.28
C LYS A 154 13.87 -11.45 -23.43
N THR A 155 12.78 -11.93 -24.03
CA THR A 155 11.43 -12.02 -23.42
C THR A 155 11.41 -12.67 -22.03
N ALA A 156 12.16 -13.76 -21.82
CA ALA A 156 12.20 -14.44 -20.52
C ALA A 156 12.90 -13.61 -19.41
N ALA A 157 13.95 -12.86 -19.76
CA ALA A 157 14.71 -12.05 -18.83
C ALA A 157 13.93 -10.79 -18.41
N GLY A 158 13.31 -10.11 -19.38
CA GLY A 158 12.42 -8.98 -19.11
C GLY A 158 11.22 -9.38 -18.23
N HIS A 159 10.64 -10.57 -18.45
CA HIS A 159 9.55 -11.09 -17.63
C HIS A 159 9.99 -11.42 -16.20
N LEU A 160 11.18 -12.00 -16.00
CA LEU A 160 11.74 -12.20 -14.65
C LEU A 160 11.99 -10.85 -13.97
N TYR A 161 12.62 -9.91 -14.68
CA TYR A 161 12.90 -8.58 -14.15
C TYR A 161 11.63 -7.82 -13.73
N SER A 162 10.55 -7.88 -14.52
CA SER A 162 9.29 -7.23 -14.18
C SER A 162 8.66 -7.76 -12.90
N HIS A 163 9.00 -8.99 -12.49
CA HIS A 163 8.56 -9.61 -11.24
C HIS A 163 9.50 -9.28 -10.07
N LEU A 164 10.78 -9.01 -10.33
CA LEU A 164 11.77 -8.64 -9.32
C LEU A 164 11.73 -7.16 -8.96
N ILE A 165 11.34 -6.29 -9.90
CA ILE A 165 11.43 -4.84 -9.70
C ILE A 165 10.67 -4.33 -8.46
N PRO A 166 9.48 -4.84 -8.06
CA PRO A 166 8.85 -4.42 -6.81
C PRO A 166 9.75 -4.61 -5.58
N LEU A 167 10.43 -5.76 -5.49
CA LEU A 167 11.33 -6.06 -4.38
C LEU A 167 12.59 -5.19 -4.43
N VAL A 168 13.13 -4.91 -5.62
CA VAL A 168 14.27 -4.00 -5.78
C VAL A 168 13.91 -2.58 -5.32
N LEU A 169 12.72 -2.11 -5.70
CA LEU A 169 12.23 -0.80 -5.27
C LEU A 169 12.04 -0.74 -3.75
N LEU A 170 11.53 -1.80 -3.13
CA LEU A 170 11.36 -1.84 -1.67
C LEU A 170 12.68 -2.00 -0.91
N LEU A 171 13.65 -2.75 -1.42
CA LEU A 171 14.85 -3.13 -0.65
C LEU A 171 16.06 -2.23 -0.90
N ILE A 172 16.08 -1.47 -1.99
CA ILE A 172 17.21 -0.63 -2.37
C ILE A 172 16.76 0.82 -2.44
N ASP A 173 17.24 1.64 -1.52
CA ASP A 173 17.03 3.09 -1.53
C ASP A 173 17.64 3.73 -2.80
N GLY A 174 16.93 4.70 -3.38
CA GLY A 174 17.32 5.38 -4.61
C GLY A 174 17.28 4.52 -5.87
N SER A 175 16.78 3.30 -5.80
CA SER A 175 16.61 2.43 -6.98
C SER A 175 15.54 2.95 -7.94
N SER A 176 15.71 2.63 -9.22
CA SER A 176 14.74 2.93 -10.26
C SER A 176 14.70 1.80 -11.29
N PRO A 177 13.57 1.62 -12.01
CA PRO A 177 13.49 0.62 -13.05
C PRO A 177 14.47 0.91 -14.20
N ILE A 178 15.22 -0.10 -14.62
CA ILE A 178 16.07 -0.06 -15.82
C ILE A 178 15.23 -0.12 -17.09
N ASP A 179 15.81 0.35 -18.19
CA ASP A 179 15.23 0.16 -19.52
C ASP A 179 15.46 -1.28 -20.01
N VAL A 180 14.40 -2.10 -19.96
CA VAL A 180 14.47 -3.52 -20.35
C VAL A 180 14.68 -3.73 -21.86
N VAL A 181 14.49 -2.70 -22.69
CA VAL A 181 14.76 -2.81 -24.14
C VAL A 181 16.22 -2.53 -24.51
N ASP A 182 17.01 -1.96 -23.60
CA ASP A 182 18.44 -1.74 -23.82
C ASP A 182 19.22 -3.07 -23.68
N PRO A 183 19.84 -3.57 -24.77
CA PRO A 183 20.56 -4.84 -24.77
C PRO A 183 21.85 -4.81 -23.94
N SER A 184 22.29 -3.64 -23.47
CA SER A 184 23.46 -3.47 -22.61
C SER A 184 23.19 -3.95 -21.18
N TRP A 185 21.92 -4.11 -20.79
CA TRP A 185 21.56 -4.66 -19.49
C TRP A 185 21.65 -6.19 -19.46
N GLU A 186 22.28 -6.66 -18.38
CA GLU A 186 22.46 -8.07 -18.08
C GLU A 186 21.93 -8.34 -16.68
N LEU A 187 21.12 -9.39 -16.56
CA LEU A 187 20.62 -9.90 -15.29
C LEU A 187 21.38 -11.17 -14.94
N TYR A 188 21.85 -11.25 -13.69
CA TYR A 188 22.52 -12.41 -13.13
C TYR A 188 21.62 -12.97 -12.03
N ALA A 189 21.20 -14.23 -12.18
CA ALA A 189 20.29 -14.91 -11.27
C ALA A 189 20.86 -16.27 -10.84
#